data_AF-T1AMR5-F1
#
_entry.id   AF-T1AMR5-F1
#
_cell.length_a   1.000
_cell.length_b   1.000
_cell.length_c   1.000
_cell.angle_alpha   90.00
_cell.angle_beta   90.00
_cell.angle_gamma   90.00
#
_symmetry.space_group_name_H-M   'P 1'
#
loop_
_entity.id
_entity.type
_entity.pdbx_description
1 polymer ?
#
loop_
_entity_poly.entity_id
_entity_poly.type
_entity_poly.pdbx_seq_one_letter_code
_entity_poly.pdbx_strand_id
1 'polypeptide(L)'
;MNRLKAICQFCDTDFVGTDGTDGGIYKTALELGDMVDRIWPDNFSDRKYVVCTGGEPLLQLDAELVNALHERGFEIAIETNGTQLPPEGIDWICVSPKAGAELNLTYGNELKVVVPQSGIDLEYLRKLDFENF
;
A
#
# COMPACT_ATOMS: atom_id res chain seq x y z
N MET A 1 -1.50 16.36 11.75
CA MET A 1 -0.23 15.68 12.09
C MET A 1 0.92 16.69 12.13
N ASN A 2 1.89 16.57 13.05
CA ASN A 2 3.08 17.44 13.04
C ASN A 2 4.22 16.78 12.24
N ARG A 3 4.41 17.21 10.99
CA ARG A 3 5.41 16.66 10.05
C ARG A 3 6.85 16.72 10.56
N LEU A 4 7.20 17.75 11.34
CA LEU A 4 8.56 17.95 11.86
C LEU A 4 8.93 16.98 12.99
N LYS A 5 7.94 16.33 13.61
CA LYS A 5 8.15 15.33 14.68
C LYS A 5 7.86 13.90 14.21
N ALA A 6 7.40 13.72 12.97
CA ALA A 6 7.10 12.41 12.41
C ALA A 6 8.39 11.67 12.02
N ILE A 7 8.32 10.34 11.96
CA ILE A 7 9.41 9.50 11.42
C ILE A 7 9.55 9.77 9.92
N CYS A 8 8.45 9.72 9.16
CA CYS A 8 8.41 10.16 7.77
C CYS A 8 8.11 11.65 7.69
N GLN A 9 9.13 12.44 7.32
CA GLN A 9 9.02 13.91 7.27
C GLN A 9 8.82 14.46 5.86
N PHE A 10 8.70 13.60 4.85
CA PHE A 10 8.62 13.96 3.44
C PHE A 10 7.35 13.48 2.73
N CYS A 11 6.36 12.94 3.46
CA CYS A 11 5.08 12.49 2.88
C CYS A 11 4.33 13.61 2.16
N ASP A 12 4.11 13.43 0.87
CA ASP A 12 3.43 14.35 -0.06
C ASP A 12 1.91 14.13 -0.16
N THR A 13 1.40 13.10 0.52
CA THR A 13 0.01 12.68 0.44
C THR A 13 -0.81 13.24 1.60
N ASP A 14 -2.01 13.75 1.32
CA ASP A 14 -3.02 14.01 2.34
C ASP A 14 -3.83 12.73 2.58
N PHE A 15 -3.70 12.16 3.78
CA PHE A 15 -4.31 10.90 4.17
C PHE A 15 -5.16 11.03 5.45
N VAL A 16 -5.39 12.26 5.91
CA VAL A 16 -6.12 12.51 7.15
C VAL A 16 -7.60 12.69 6.85
N GLY A 17 -8.45 11.82 7.40
CA GLY A 17 -9.90 11.92 7.25
C GLY A 17 -10.45 10.90 6.25
N THR A 18 -11.70 11.11 5.83
CA THR A 18 -12.44 10.23 4.92
C THR A 18 -13.32 11.04 3.95
N ASP A 19 -12.94 12.29 3.68
CA ASP A 19 -13.74 13.30 2.97
C ASP A 19 -13.29 13.53 1.51
N GLY A 20 -12.33 12.74 1.02
CA GLY A 20 -11.93 12.73 -0.39
C GLY A 20 -13.00 12.15 -1.32
N THR A 21 -12.71 12.15 -2.63
CA THR A 21 -13.57 11.52 -3.65
C THR A 21 -13.75 10.04 -3.34
N ASP A 22 -15.01 9.59 -3.27
CA ASP A 22 -15.40 8.24 -2.83
C ASP A 22 -14.82 7.85 -1.46
N GLY A 23 -14.39 8.84 -0.67
CA GLY A 23 -13.97 8.67 0.71
C GLY A 23 -15.15 8.37 1.61
N GLY A 24 -14.92 7.55 2.63
CA GLY A 24 -15.94 7.21 3.61
C GLY A 24 -15.48 6.18 4.62
N ILE A 25 -16.38 5.87 5.55
CA ILE A 25 -16.23 4.74 6.46
C ILE A 25 -17.06 3.58 5.89
N TYR A 26 -16.36 2.61 5.32
CA TYR A 26 -16.94 1.35 4.84
C TYR A 26 -16.97 0.37 6.01
N LYS A 27 -18.14 -0.19 6.32
CA LYS A 27 -18.32 -1.04 7.51
C LYS A 27 -17.84 -2.46 7.29
N THR A 28 -17.73 -2.88 6.04
CA THR A 28 -17.34 -4.24 5.67
C THR A 28 -16.43 -4.21 4.45
N ALA A 29 -15.61 -5.25 4.31
CA ALA A 29 -14.81 -5.52 3.12
C ALA A 29 -15.65 -5.55 1.84
N LEU A 30 -16.87 -6.12 1.91
CA LEU A 30 -17.79 -6.18 0.78
C LEU A 30 -18.26 -4.81 0.33
N GLU A 31 -18.60 -3.91 1.27
CA GLU A 31 -19.02 -2.55 0.95
C GLU A 31 -17.91 -1.78 0.21
N LEU A 32 -16.66 -1.91 0.66
CA LEU A 32 -15.52 -1.27 -0.02
C LEU A 32 -15.23 -1.95 -1.37
N GLY A 33 -15.24 -3.27 -1.43
CA GLY A 33 -15.06 -4.02 -2.67
C GLY A 33 -16.09 -3.62 -3.74
N ASP A 34 -17.37 -3.51 -3.38
CA ASP A 34 -18.44 -3.08 -4.29
C ASP A 34 -18.24 -1.65 -4.79
N MET A 35 -17.71 -0.77 -3.94
CA MET A 35 -17.42 0.59 -4.35
C MET A 35 -16.26 0.64 -5.35
N VAL A 36 -15.17 -0.08 -5.08
CA VAL A 36 -14.03 -0.19 -5.99
C VAL A 36 -14.43 -0.80 -7.32
N ASP A 37 -15.30 -1.82 -7.31
CA ASP A 37 -15.83 -2.42 -8.53
C ASP A 37 -16.67 -1.45 -9.36
N ARG A 38 -17.51 -0.67 -8.70
CA ARG A 38 -18.42 0.29 -9.34
C ARG A 38 -17.69 1.42 -10.08
N ILE A 39 -16.52 1.85 -9.60
CA ILE A 39 -15.73 2.89 -10.28
C ILE A 39 -14.92 2.33 -11.45
N TRP A 40 -14.82 1.00 -11.57
CA TRP A 40 -14.10 0.39 -12.68
C TRP A 40 -14.88 0.60 -13.99
N PRO A 41 -14.23 1.08 -15.07
CA PRO A 41 -14.95 1.36 -16.32
C PRO A 41 -15.44 0.08 -17.02
N ASP A 42 -16.73 0.05 -17.40
CA ASP A 42 -17.38 -1.10 -18.07
C ASP A 42 -16.68 -1.55 -19.37
N ASN A 43 -15.95 -0.64 -20.04
CA ASN A 43 -15.28 -0.90 -21.31
C ASN A 43 -13.87 -1.50 -21.16
N PHE A 44 -13.40 -1.75 -19.94
CA PHE A 44 -12.11 -2.37 -19.66
C PHE A 44 -12.31 -3.60 -18.75
N SER A 45 -12.75 -4.73 -19.30
CA SER A 45 -12.95 -5.96 -18.51
C SER A 45 -11.69 -6.83 -18.40
N ASP A 46 -10.74 -6.64 -19.30
CA ASP A 46 -9.52 -7.44 -19.31
C ASP A 46 -8.54 -6.87 -18.27
N ARG A 47 -8.57 -7.47 -17.08
CA ARG A 47 -7.62 -7.30 -15.96
C ARG A 47 -7.89 -6.08 -15.08
N LYS A 48 -8.81 -6.25 -14.13
CA LYS A 48 -9.02 -5.25 -13.06
C LYS A 48 -7.80 -5.22 -12.16
N TYR A 49 -7.39 -4.03 -11.75
CA TYR A 49 -6.18 -3.82 -10.94
C TYR A 49 -6.41 -2.71 -9.92
N VAL A 50 -6.14 -2.99 -8.66
CA VAL A 50 -6.30 -2.02 -7.56
C VAL A 50 -5.00 -1.84 -6.81
N VAL A 51 -4.68 -0.59 -6.47
CA VAL A 51 -3.52 -0.25 -5.63
C VAL A 51 -4.02 0.20 -4.27
N CYS A 52 -3.80 -0.62 -3.24
CA CYS A 52 -4.05 -0.26 -1.86
C CYS A 52 -2.89 0.58 -1.31
N THR A 53 -3.19 1.81 -0.88
CA THR A 53 -2.18 2.77 -0.41
C THR A 53 -2.61 3.50 0.87
N GLY A 54 -2.32 4.80 1.00
CA GLY A 54 -1.95 5.50 2.24
C GLY A 54 -2.93 5.54 3.44
N GLY A 55 -2.55 6.16 4.57
CA GLY A 55 -1.18 6.59 4.91
C GLY A 55 -0.22 5.40 5.01
N GLU A 56 -0.64 4.31 5.68
CA GLU A 56 -0.01 2.98 5.61
C GLU A 56 -1.12 1.95 5.38
N PRO A 57 -1.19 1.28 4.21
CA PRO A 57 -2.28 0.38 3.88
C PRO A 57 -2.42 -0.76 4.88
N LEU A 58 -1.30 -1.30 5.39
CA LEU A 58 -1.30 -2.46 6.27
C LEU A 58 -1.81 -2.17 7.70
N LEU A 59 -2.21 -0.93 8.01
CA LEU A 59 -2.97 -0.63 9.22
C LEU A 59 -4.46 -1.01 9.10
N GLN A 60 -4.97 -1.21 7.89
CA GLN A 60 -6.39 -1.40 7.61
C GLN A 60 -6.67 -2.55 6.65
N LEU A 61 -5.76 -2.81 5.70
CA LEU A 61 -5.89 -3.92 4.75
C LEU A 61 -5.76 -5.27 5.48
N ASP A 62 -6.79 -6.09 5.38
CA ASP A 62 -6.86 -7.41 5.98
C ASP A 62 -7.25 -8.48 4.95
N ALA A 63 -7.31 -9.74 5.40
CA ALA A 63 -7.65 -10.87 4.55
C ALA A 63 -9.10 -10.81 4.02
N GLU A 64 -10.04 -10.19 4.75
CA GLU A 64 -11.43 -10.07 4.30
C GLU A 64 -11.52 -9.14 3.09
N LEU A 65 -10.81 -8.01 3.13
CA LEU A 65 -10.76 -7.07 2.00
C LEU A 65 -10.02 -7.64 0.79
N VAL A 66 -8.90 -8.34 1.01
CA VAL A 66 -8.18 -9.02 -0.08
C VAL A 66 -9.10 -10.01 -0.80
N ASN A 67 -9.78 -10.87 -0.04
CA ASN A 67 -10.72 -11.84 -0.62
C ASN A 67 -11.86 -11.14 -1.37
N ALA A 68 -12.44 -10.08 -0.80
CA ALA A 68 -13.52 -9.34 -1.44
C ALA A 68 -13.10 -8.71 -2.79
N LEU A 69 -11.88 -8.18 -2.89
CA LEU A 69 -11.34 -7.62 -4.13
C LEU A 69 -11.05 -8.72 -5.16
N HIS A 70 -10.47 -9.84 -4.75
CA HIS A 70 -10.23 -11.01 -5.60
C HIS A 70 -11.53 -11.61 -6.16
N GLU A 71 -12.58 -11.73 -5.34
CA GLU A 71 -13.91 -12.20 -5.77
C GLU A 71 -14.53 -11.31 -6.88
N ARG A 72 -14.12 -10.03 -6.94
CA ARG A 72 -14.53 -9.07 -7.97
C ARG A 72 -13.60 -9.06 -9.19
N GLY A 73 -12.56 -9.88 -9.17
CA GLY A 73 -11.62 -10.09 -10.27
C GLY A 73 -10.45 -9.11 -10.31
N PHE A 74 -10.15 -8.42 -9.20
CA PHE A 74 -9.01 -7.52 -9.11
C PHE A 74 -7.71 -8.29 -8.85
N GLU A 75 -6.65 -7.95 -9.59
CA GLU A 75 -5.27 -8.10 -9.11
C GLU A 75 -4.98 -6.96 -8.11
N ILE A 76 -4.30 -7.26 -7.00
CA ILE A 76 -4.10 -6.35 -5.87
C ILE A 76 -2.63 -5.99 -5.69
N ALA A 77 -2.34 -4.69 -5.76
CA ALA A 77 -1.05 -4.11 -5.37
C ALA A 77 -1.12 -3.44 -4.01
N ILE A 78 0.00 -3.42 -3.29
CA ILE A 78 0.20 -2.53 -2.13
C ILE A 78 1.40 -1.61 -2.31
N GLU A 79 1.27 -0.40 -1.80
CA GLU A 79 2.37 0.57 -1.62
C GLU A 79 2.56 0.81 -0.12
N THR A 80 3.50 0.10 0.50
CA THR A 80 3.69 0.08 1.97
C THR A 80 5.03 0.68 2.38
N ASN A 81 5.12 1.19 3.62
CA ASN A 81 6.38 1.59 4.23
C ASN A 81 7.23 0.40 4.74
N GLY A 82 6.67 -0.83 4.73
CA GLY A 82 7.37 -2.06 5.11
C GLY A 82 7.48 -2.32 6.62
N THR A 83 6.79 -1.55 7.46
CA THR A 83 6.78 -1.73 8.93
C THR A 83 5.89 -2.88 9.39
N GLN A 84 5.03 -3.42 8.53
CA GLN A 84 4.12 -4.52 8.83
C GLN A 84 4.19 -5.59 7.72
N LEU A 85 3.83 -6.82 8.05
CA LEU A 85 3.67 -7.90 7.07
C LEU A 85 2.25 -7.85 6.48
N PRO A 86 2.08 -8.05 5.17
CA PRO A 86 0.77 -8.07 4.54
C PRO A 86 0.00 -9.36 4.86
N PRO A 87 -1.34 -9.36 4.74
CA PRO A 87 -2.10 -10.61 4.66
C PRO A 87 -1.68 -11.40 3.41
N GLU A 88 -2.01 -12.70 3.40
CA GLU A 88 -1.84 -13.53 2.19
C GLU A 88 -2.74 -13.02 1.05
N GLY A 89 -2.33 -13.26 -0.19
CA GLY A 89 -3.13 -12.94 -1.38
C GLY A 89 -2.83 -11.58 -2.02
N ILE A 90 -1.81 -10.84 -1.57
CA ILE A 90 -1.34 -9.65 -2.31
C ILE A 90 -0.57 -10.09 -3.56
N ASP A 91 -0.98 -9.61 -4.73
CA ASP A 91 -0.39 -9.99 -6.02
C ASP A 91 0.87 -9.18 -6.35
N TRP A 92 0.96 -7.93 -5.89
CA TRP A 92 2.14 -7.08 -6.07
C TRP A 92 2.49 -6.28 -4.81
N ILE A 93 3.69 -6.50 -4.29
CA ILE A 93 4.21 -5.83 -3.10
C ILE A 93 5.30 -4.83 -3.50
N CYS A 94 4.99 -3.53 -3.39
CA CYS A 94 5.98 -2.46 -3.45
C CYS A 94 6.28 -1.93 -2.04
N VAL A 95 7.54 -2.02 -1.64
CA VAL A 95 8.02 -1.54 -0.34
C VAL A 95 8.84 -0.27 -0.53
N SER A 96 8.45 0.79 0.18
CA SER A 96 9.20 2.03 0.24
C SER A 96 9.70 2.27 1.66
N PRO A 97 10.92 1.83 2.01
CA PRO A 97 11.44 1.99 3.37
C PRO A 97 11.68 3.45 3.73
N LYS A 98 11.45 3.78 5.00
CA LYS A 98 11.63 5.13 5.56
C LYS A 98 12.77 5.10 6.58
N ALA A 99 13.73 6.01 6.45
CA ALA A 99 14.84 6.07 7.41
C ALA A 99 14.32 6.28 8.84
N GLY A 100 14.89 5.53 9.79
CA GLY A 100 14.48 5.57 11.20
C GLY A 100 13.19 4.80 11.54
N ALA A 101 12.55 4.14 10.57
CA ALA A 101 11.49 3.17 10.81
C ALA A 101 12.06 1.74 10.81
N GLU A 102 11.40 0.83 11.52
CA GLU A 102 11.67 -0.61 11.42
C GLU A 102 11.24 -1.12 10.04
N LEU A 103 12.01 -2.05 9.47
CA LEU A 103 11.70 -2.71 8.21
C LEU A 103 11.48 -4.20 8.46
N ASN A 104 10.21 -4.57 8.59
CA ASN A 104 9.78 -5.94 8.86
C ASN A 104 9.54 -6.73 7.56
N LEU A 105 9.07 -6.05 6.51
CA LEU A 105 8.87 -6.63 5.20
C LEU A 105 10.12 -6.48 4.33
N THR A 106 10.92 -7.54 4.28
CA THR A 106 12.24 -7.59 3.61
C THR A 106 12.22 -8.36 2.30
N TYR A 107 11.03 -8.59 1.75
CA TYR A 107 10.82 -9.25 0.47
C TYR A 107 9.63 -8.64 -0.27
N GLY A 108 9.55 -8.86 -1.58
CA GLY A 108 8.43 -8.41 -2.41
C GLY A 108 8.78 -8.30 -3.88
N ASN A 109 7.92 -7.67 -4.66
CA ASN A 109 8.14 -7.49 -6.09
C ASN A 109 9.03 -6.28 -6.38
N GLU A 110 8.89 -5.19 -5.62
CA GLU A 110 9.62 -3.94 -5.87
C GLU A 110 10.09 -3.29 -4.57
N LEU A 111 11.35 -2.86 -4.54
CA LEU A 111 11.90 -1.99 -3.50
C LEU A 111 12.08 -0.56 -4.01
N LYS A 112 11.11 0.31 -3.74
CA LYS A 112 11.10 1.70 -4.24
C LYS A 112 11.57 2.70 -3.20
N VAL A 113 12.87 2.98 -3.19
CA VAL A 113 13.50 3.87 -2.21
C VAL A 113 13.42 5.34 -2.65
N VAL A 114 12.72 6.17 -1.86
CA VAL A 114 12.76 7.63 -2.04
C VAL A 114 14.12 8.15 -1.58
N VAL A 115 14.78 8.97 -2.41
CA VAL A 115 16.08 9.58 -2.08
C VAL A 115 16.05 11.10 -2.30
N PRO A 116 16.84 11.88 -1.52
CA PRO A 116 17.71 11.45 -0.43
C PRO A 116 16.96 11.27 0.91
N GLN A 117 17.45 10.36 1.76
CA GLN A 117 17.04 10.21 3.16
C GLN A 117 18.29 10.07 4.05
N SER A 118 18.40 10.85 5.13
CA SER A 118 19.52 10.72 6.07
C SER A 118 19.33 9.46 6.93
N GLY A 119 20.37 8.63 7.05
CA GLY A 119 20.34 7.41 7.85
C GLY A 119 19.75 6.17 7.16
N ILE A 120 19.37 6.26 5.88
CA ILE A 120 19.01 5.08 5.10
C ILE A 120 20.26 4.36 4.59
N ASP A 121 20.32 3.04 4.77
CA ASP A 121 21.42 2.20 4.30
C ASP A 121 21.05 1.56 2.95
N LEU A 122 21.42 2.21 1.85
CA LEU A 122 21.12 1.73 0.49
C LEU A 122 21.84 0.40 0.17
N GLU A 123 23.02 0.16 0.75
CA GLU A 123 23.79 -1.06 0.50
C GLU A 123 23.21 -2.27 1.25
N TYR A 124 22.60 -2.04 2.41
CA TYR A 124 21.76 -3.03 3.07
C TYR A 124 20.50 -3.33 2.24
N LEU A 125 19.78 -2.30 1.81
CA LEU A 125 18.52 -2.44 1.07
C LEU A 125 18.68 -3.22 -0.25
N ARG A 126 19.78 -3.03 -0.98
CA ARG A 126 20.07 -3.75 -2.23
C ARG A 126 20.25 -5.26 -2.08
N LYS A 127 20.40 -5.78 -0.86
CA LYS A 127 20.60 -7.21 -0.58
C LYS A 127 19.31 -7.92 -0.17
N LEU A 128 18.21 -7.18 -0.04
CA LEU A 128 16.91 -7.73 0.33
C LEU A 128 16.27 -8.49 -0.83
N ASP A 129 15.28 -9.31 -0.53
CA ASP A 129 14.68 -10.27 -1.46
C ASP A 129 13.59 -9.62 -2.32
N PHE A 130 14.02 -8.72 -3.22
CA PHE A 130 13.14 -8.01 -4.15
C PHE A 130 13.48 -8.32 -5.60
N GLU A 131 12.43 -8.44 -6.41
CA GLU A 131 12.57 -8.72 -7.84
C GLU A 131 13.01 -7.47 -8.64
N ASN A 132 12.64 -6.28 -8.18
CA ASN A 132 12.89 -4.98 -8.84
C ASN A 132 13.40 -3.92 -7.85
N PHE A 133 14.21 -2.97 -8.34
CA PHE A 133 14.86 -1.88 -7.58
C PHE A 133 14.84 -0.55 -8.35
#